data_AF-A0A7J9YAZ9-F1
#
_entry.id   AF-A0A7J9YAZ9-F1
#
_cell.length_a   1.000
_cell.length_b   1.000
_cell.length_c   1.000
_cell.angle_alpha   90.00
_cell.angle_beta   90.00
_cell.angle_gamma   90.00
#
_symmetry.space_group_name_H-M   'P 1'
#
loop_
_entity.id
_entity.type
_entity.pdbx_description
1 polymer ?
#
loop_
_entity_poly.entity_id
_entity_poly.type
_entity_poly.pdbx_seq_one_letter_code
_entity_poly.pdbx_strand_id
1 'polypeptide(L)'
;MADIDASPDLGGFPSLWRRKTKIFTPAVALACGAALVVVLSGCGGSAPVVAPSEASPKAAPQSPQGRLLARVAAAKDMRYSAPYTLRKNGKKDRTVTVELAEDGTWRIDVPGGARGGTRDVVIAGVKDGVYQCSLGQTRGCVRLAGPGGQVPRAYDPRVQHPFTDWLDVLSDTRAALSVAADSSLSVPRGDCFSVEPNSVALAPPMDSGIYCFD
;
A
#
# COMPACT_ATOMS: atom_id res chain seq x y z
N MET A 1 -20.26 -6.17 7.68
CA MET A 1 -18.88 -5.82 7.29
C MET A 1 -18.40 -6.79 6.23
N ALA A 2 -17.56 -6.32 5.30
CA ALA A 2 -16.69 -7.21 4.54
C ALA A 2 -15.32 -7.12 5.22
N ASP A 3 -14.84 -8.23 5.77
CA ASP A 3 -13.49 -8.31 6.31
C ASP A 3 -12.57 -8.65 5.14
N ILE A 4 -11.71 -7.70 4.78
CA ILE A 4 -10.65 -7.96 3.81
C ILE A 4 -9.48 -8.48 4.64
N ASP A 5 -9.31 -9.80 4.62
CA ASP A 5 -8.15 -10.43 5.25
C ASP A 5 -6.96 -10.18 4.32
N ALA A 6 -6.12 -9.24 4.73
CA ALA A 6 -4.91 -8.84 4.03
C ALA A 6 -3.78 -9.84 4.27
N SER A 7 -3.99 -11.09 3.83
CA SER A 7 -2.94 -12.08 3.78
C SER A 7 -2.53 -12.29 2.31
N PRO A 8 -1.38 -11.77 1.87
CA PRO A 8 -0.88 -12.03 0.53
C PRO A 8 -0.50 -13.52 0.44
N ASP A 9 -1.31 -14.30 -0.26
CA ASP A 9 -0.93 -15.65 -0.67
C ASP A 9 0.13 -15.49 -1.77
N LEU A 10 1.40 -15.74 -1.42
CA LEU A 10 2.56 -15.66 -2.33
C LEU A 10 2.57 -16.83 -3.33
N GLY A 11 1.42 -17.16 -3.91
CA GLY A 11 1.24 -18.16 -4.93
C GLY A 11 1.47 -17.58 -6.33
N GLY A 12 2.67 -17.77 -6.86
CA GLY A 12 2.98 -17.85 -8.30
C GLY A 12 2.35 -16.80 -9.22
N PHE A 13 3.05 -15.67 -9.40
CA PHE A 13 2.71 -14.63 -10.38
C PHE A 13 2.70 -15.17 -11.83
N PRO A 14 1.58 -15.08 -12.58
CA PRO A 14 1.62 -15.21 -14.04
C PRO A 14 2.23 -13.95 -14.65
N SER A 15 3.45 -14.09 -15.15
CA SER A 15 4.21 -13.08 -15.88
C SER A 15 3.56 -12.75 -17.23
N LEU A 16 2.58 -11.84 -17.28
CA LEU A 16 1.98 -11.42 -18.56
C LEU A 16 2.10 -9.92 -18.89
N TRP A 17 2.91 -9.18 -18.14
CA TRP A 17 3.27 -7.80 -18.49
C TRP A 17 4.79 -7.57 -18.49
N ARG A 18 5.55 -8.43 -19.19
CA ARG A 18 6.87 -8.02 -19.68
C ARG A 18 6.66 -7.02 -20.83
N ARG A 19 6.60 -5.72 -20.51
CA ARG A 19 6.96 -4.70 -21.50
C ARG A 19 8.39 -5.01 -21.97
N LYS A 20 8.58 -5.21 -23.27
CA LYS A 20 9.90 -5.31 -23.89
C LYS A 20 10.61 -3.97 -23.76
N THR A 21 11.29 -3.72 -22.65
CA THR A 21 12.31 -2.68 -22.54
C THR A 21 13.52 -3.15 -23.36
N LYS A 22 13.69 -2.55 -24.54
CA LYS A 22 14.96 -2.65 -25.28
C LYS A 22 16.01 -1.91 -24.45
N ILE A 23 16.77 -2.67 -23.66
CA ILE A 23 17.96 -2.17 -22.97
C ILE A 23 19.01 -1.93 -24.06
N PHE A 24 19.23 -0.65 -24.38
CA PHE A 24 20.40 -0.22 -25.13
C PHE A 24 21.59 -0.29 -24.18
N THR A 25 22.49 -1.22 -24.45
CA THR A 25 23.79 -1.38 -23.79
C THR A 25 24.78 -0.38 -24.40
N PRO A 26 25.40 0.52 -23.62
CA PRO A 26 26.69 1.06 -23.99
C PRO A 26 27.78 0.33 -23.21
N ALA A 27 28.58 -0.42 -23.95
CA ALA A 27 29.87 -0.90 -23.49
C ALA A 27 30.80 0.30 -23.29
N VAL A 28 31.31 0.48 -22.08
CA VAL A 28 32.51 1.31 -21.84
C VAL A 28 33.49 0.47 -21.03
N ALA A 29 34.47 -0.05 -21.77
CA ALA A 29 35.71 -0.58 -21.23
C ALA A 29 36.73 0.57 -21.13
N LEU A 30 37.56 0.55 -20.08
CA LEU A 30 38.90 1.15 -19.89
C LEU A 30 39.03 1.50 -18.40
N ALA A 31 40.16 1.38 -17.69
CA ALA A 31 41.44 0.71 -17.85
C ALA A 31 42.20 0.91 -16.52
N CYS A 32 43.25 0.12 -16.31
CA CYS A 32 44.27 0.18 -15.27
C CYS A 32 44.64 1.57 -14.72
N GLY A 33 45.03 1.60 -13.43
CA GLY A 33 45.82 2.69 -12.87
C GLY A 33 46.14 2.52 -11.39
N ALA A 34 47.15 1.71 -11.08
CA ALA A 34 47.80 1.70 -9.76
C ALA A 34 48.62 2.98 -9.58
N ALA A 35 48.47 3.68 -8.46
CA ALA A 35 49.51 4.58 -7.93
C ALA A 35 49.30 4.80 -6.43
N LEU A 36 50.27 4.30 -5.67
CA LEU A 36 50.47 4.44 -4.25
C LEU A 36 51.21 5.77 -4.01
N VAL A 37 50.64 6.72 -3.24
CA VAL A 37 51.40 7.83 -2.65
C VAL A 37 50.94 8.05 -1.21
N VAL A 38 51.87 7.77 -0.30
CA VAL A 38 51.85 8.07 1.13
C VAL A 38 52.32 9.51 1.32
N VAL A 39 51.58 10.32 2.07
CA VAL A 39 52.14 11.51 2.76
C VAL A 39 51.56 11.57 4.18
N LEU A 40 52.40 11.25 5.17
CA LEU A 40 52.18 11.61 6.56
C LEU A 40 52.48 13.10 6.73
N SER A 41 51.52 13.89 7.22
CA SER A 41 51.80 15.14 7.91
C SER A 41 50.57 15.61 8.70
N GLY A 42 50.79 16.04 9.95
CA GLY A 42 49.80 16.81 10.71
C GLY A 42 49.42 16.27 12.09
N CYS A 43 50.39 16.13 12.99
CA CYS A 43 50.13 16.12 14.43
C CYS A 43 49.94 17.59 14.88
N GLY A 44 48.80 17.91 15.49
CA GLY A 44 48.56 19.23 16.07
C GLY A 44 47.09 19.63 16.00
N GLY A 45 46.29 19.19 16.98
CA GLY A 45 44.91 19.64 17.10
C GLY A 45 44.31 19.09 18.38
N SER A 46 44.12 19.99 19.35
CA SER A 46 43.60 19.76 20.70
C SER A 46 42.51 18.70 20.77
N ALA A 47 42.63 17.80 21.74
CA ALA A 47 41.58 16.83 22.05
C ALA A 47 40.22 17.55 22.18
N PRO A 48 39.19 17.17 21.41
CA PRO A 48 37.86 17.68 21.65
C PRO A 48 37.45 17.22 23.05
N VAL A 49 37.04 18.18 23.89
CA VAL A 49 36.27 17.87 25.09
C VAL A 49 35.14 16.95 24.67
N VAL A 50 35.17 15.71 25.14
CA VAL A 50 34.05 14.78 25.04
C VAL A 50 32.92 15.45 25.82
N ALA A 51 32.01 16.10 25.08
CA ALA A 51 30.72 16.46 25.64
C ALA A 51 30.11 15.18 26.24
N PRO A 52 29.42 15.26 27.39
CA PRO A 52 28.69 14.12 27.92
C PRO A 52 27.89 13.51 26.78
N SER A 53 28.12 12.23 26.51
CA SER A 53 27.34 11.47 25.55
C SER A 53 25.89 11.59 26.00
N GLU A 54 25.13 12.49 25.36
CA GLU A 54 23.69 12.48 25.43
C GLU A 54 23.30 11.10 24.93
N ALA A 55 22.96 10.23 25.86
CA ALA A 55 22.42 8.93 25.56
C ALA A 55 21.34 9.16 24.51
N SER A 56 21.53 8.59 23.30
CA SER A 56 20.52 8.65 22.26
C SER A 56 19.19 8.29 22.91
N PRO A 57 18.13 9.12 22.76
CA PRO A 57 16.87 8.85 23.41
C PRO A 57 16.47 7.42 23.04
N LYS A 58 16.41 6.55 24.06
CA LYS A 58 15.92 5.20 23.89
C LYS A 58 14.53 5.34 23.31
N ALA A 59 14.31 4.89 22.08
CA ALA A 59 13.04 5.07 21.38
C ALA A 59 11.91 4.66 22.33
N ALA A 60 11.04 5.60 22.67
CA ALA A 60 9.90 5.31 23.51
C ALA A 60 9.06 4.21 22.85
N PRO A 61 8.40 3.34 23.63
CA PRO A 61 7.48 2.37 23.05
C PRO A 61 6.48 3.11 22.16
N GLN A 62 6.49 2.78 20.87
CA GLN A 62 5.61 3.42 19.91
C GLN A 62 4.16 3.08 20.27
N SER A 63 3.32 4.11 20.40
CA SER A 63 1.89 3.90 20.55
C SER A 63 1.32 3.10 19.37
N PRO A 64 0.18 2.39 19.52
CA PRO A 64 -0.46 1.72 18.39
C PRO A 64 -0.64 2.65 17.18
N GLN A 65 -1.02 3.91 17.42
CA GLN A 65 -1.08 4.95 16.40
C GLN A 65 0.27 5.20 15.72
N GLY A 66 1.34 5.38 16.49
CA GLY A 66 2.68 5.61 15.95
C GLY A 66 3.17 4.46 15.07
N ARG A 67 2.90 3.21 15.48
CA ARG A 67 3.21 2.02 14.67
C ARG A 67 2.37 1.95 13.40
N LEU A 68 1.06 2.19 13.49
CA LEU A 68 0.16 2.25 12.33
C LEU A 68 0.67 3.28 11.31
N LEU A 69 1.02 4.49 11.74
CA LEU A 69 1.52 5.54 10.85
C LEU A 69 2.80 5.11 10.12
N ALA A 70 3.73 4.48 10.83
CA ALA A 70 4.95 3.96 10.23
C ALA A 70 4.66 2.88 9.17
N ARG A 71 3.71 1.98 9.45
CA ARG A 71 3.26 0.94 8.52
C ARG A 71 2.53 1.49 7.30
N VAL A 72 1.65 2.46 7.50
CA VAL A 72 0.92 3.14 6.41
C VAL A 72 1.89 3.91 5.52
N ALA A 73 2.90 4.58 6.09
CA ALA A 73 3.95 5.24 5.32
C ALA A 73 4.72 4.23 4.44
N ALA A 74 5.13 3.09 5.02
CA ALA A 74 5.78 2.02 4.24
C ALA A 74 4.86 1.47 3.13
N ALA A 75 3.56 1.29 3.42
CA ALA A 75 2.59 0.81 2.44
C ALA A 75 2.39 1.79 1.27
N LYS A 76 2.42 3.10 1.53
CA LYS A 76 2.33 4.15 0.49
C LYS A 76 3.55 4.22 -0.41
N ASP A 77 4.73 3.92 0.11
CA ASP A 77 5.98 3.90 -0.66
C ASP A 77 6.11 2.64 -1.53
N MET A 78 5.33 1.60 -1.24
CA MET A 78 5.40 0.33 -1.95
C MET A 78 4.50 0.31 -3.19
N ARG A 79 5.09 -0.18 -4.28
CA ARG A 79 4.34 -0.69 -5.43
C ARG A 79 4.00 -2.14 -5.11
N TYR A 80 2.76 -2.54 -5.29
CA TYR A 80 2.42 -3.94 -5.11
C TYR A 80 1.35 -4.40 -6.09
N SER A 81 1.55 -5.64 -6.53
CA SER A 81 0.52 -6.49 -7.11
C SER A 81 0.35 -7.64 -6.12
N ALA A 82 -0.83 -7.75 -5.51
CA ALA A 82 -1.07 -8.78 -4.50
C ALA A 82 -2.51 -9.30 -4.57
N PRO A 83 -2.70 -10.62 -4.35
CA PRO A 83 -4.01 -11.19 -4.12
C PRO A 83 -4.45 -10.95 -2.66
N TYR A 84 -5.73 -10.67 -2.47
CA TYR A 84 -6.38 -10.46 -1.19
C TYR A 84 -7.62 -11.33 -1.08
N THR A 85 -7.93 -11.82 0.13
CA THR A 85 -9.18 -12.56 0.35
C THR A 85 -10.26 -11.61 0.82
N LEU A 86 -11.29 -11.43 -0.01
CA LEU A 86 -12.48 -10.68 0.33
C LEU A 86 -13.51 -11.62 0.98
N ARG A 87 -13.75 -11.45 2.28
CA ARG A 87 -14.80 -12.15 3.03
C ARG A 87 -16.01 -11.25 3.22
N LYS A 88 -17.20 -11.80 3.00
CA LYS A 88 -18.46 -11.09 3.25
C LYS A 88 -19.50 -12.06 3.76
N ASN A 89 -20.14 -11.71 4.88
CA ASN A 89 -21.18 -12.54 5.50
C ASN A 89 -22.24 -12.99 4.47
N GLY A 90 -22.51 -14.29 4.44
CA GLY A 90 -23.46 -14.91 3.52
C GLY A 90 -23.00 -15.01 2.07
N LYS A 91 -21.71 -14.74 1.77
CA LYS A 91 -21.11 -14.94 0.45
C LYS A 91 -19.85 -15.80 0.57
N LYS A 92 -19.54 -16.54 -0.50
CA LYS A 92 -18.28 -17.27 -0.61
C LYS A 92 -17.09 -16.30 -0.65
N ASP A 93 -16.02 -16.66 0.05
CA ASP A 93 -14.73 -15.99 -0.03
C ASP A 93 -14.25 -15.95 -1.49
N ARG A 94 -13.61 -14.83 -1.84
CA ARG A 94 -13.09 -14.63 -3.19
C ARG A 94 -11.74 -13.93 -3.16
N THR A 95 -10.90 -14.28 -4.11
CA THR A 95 -9.61 -13.63 -4.31
C THR A 95 -9.80 -12.39 -5.16
N VAL A 96 -9.36 -11.24 -4.65
CA VAL A 96 -9.32 -9.96 -5.33
C VAL A 96 -7.87 -9.62 -5.59
N THR A 97 -7.52 -9.28 -6.84
CA THR A 97 -6.15 -8.86 -7.16
C THR A 97 -6.10 -7.35 -7.22
N VAL A 98 -5.14 -6.76 -6.52
CA VAL A 98 -4.90 -5.31 -6.50
C VAL A 98 -3.56 -5.05 -7.14
N GLU A 99 -3.49 -4.04 -7.99
CA GLU A 99 -2.26 -3.53 -8.57
C GLU A 99 -2.21 -2.00 -8.37
N LEU A 100 -1.12 -1.52 -7.79
CA LEU A 100 -0.83 -0.09 -7.64
C LEU A 100 0.47 0.25 -8.37
N ALA A 101 0.40 1.22 -9.28
CA ALA A 101 1.52 1.72 -10.07
C ALA A 101 2.15 2.99 -9.48
N GLU A 102 3.36 3.31 -9.95
CA GLU A 102 4.15 4.48 -9.51
C GLU A 102 3.46 5.83 -9.69
N ASP A 103 2.67 5.95 -10.76
CA ASP A 103 2.04 7.19 -11.15
C ASP A 103 0.69 7.39 -10.45
N GLY A 104 0.42 6.60 -9.41
CA GLY A 104 -0.82 6.59 -8.65
C GLY A 104 -1.97 5.91 -9.38
N THR A 105 -1.74 5.33 -10.57
CA THR A 105 -2.76 4.53 -11.23
C THR A 105 -2.91 3.19 -10.54
N TRP A 106 -4.14 2.70 -10.46
CA TRP A 106 -4.46 1.48 -9.75
C TRP A 106 -5.49 0.65 -10.52
N ARG A 107 -5.47 -0.64 -10.26
CA ARG A 107 -6.38 -1.61 -10.85
C ARG A 107 -6.77 -2.65 -9.82
N ILE A 108 -8.04 -3.04 -9.83
CA ILE A 108 -8.57 -4.06 -8.95
C ILE A 108 -9.46 -5.01 -9.74
N ASP A 109 -9.09 -6.27 -9.71
CA ASP A 109 -9.80 -7.36 -10.36
C ASP A 109 -10.67 -8.07 -9.32
N VAL A 110 -11.99 -7.99 -9.51
CA VAL A 110 -12.99 -8.50 -8.57
C VAL A 110 -13.82 -9.59 -9.23
N PRO A 111 -13.45 -10.87 -9.04
CA PRO A 111 -14.31 -11.99 -9.41
C PRO A 111 -15.68 -11.90 -8.74
N GLY A 112 -16.74 -12.09 -9.51
CA GLY A 112 -18.13 -11.92 -9.05
C GLY A 112 -18.42 -10.53 -8.46
N GLY A 113 -17.68 -9.49 -8.87
CA GLY A 113 -17.83 -8.14 -8.33
C GLY A 113 -19.13 -7.43 -8.74
N ALA A 114 -19.79 -7.88 -9.81
CA ALA A 114 -21.01 -7.25 -10.32
C ALA A 114 -22.20 -8.21 -10.43
N ARG A 115 -23.40 -7.61 -10.60
CA ARG A 115 -24.69 -8.32 -10.78
C ARG A 115 -24.91 -9.43 -9.74
N GLY A 116 -24.76 -9.09 -8.46
CA GLY A 116 -25.00 -10.00 -7.35
C GLY A 116 -23.94 -11.07 -7.13
N GLY A 117 -22.89 -11.15 -7.94
CA GLY A 117 -21.91 -12.26 -7.88
C GLY A 117 -21.66 -12.95 -9.22
N THR A 118 -22.38 -12.56 -10.28
CA THR A 118 -22.43 -13.32 -11.54
C THR A 118 -21.50 -12.80 -12.63
N ARG A 119 -20.86 -11.64 -12.41
CA ARG A 119 -19.95 -11.03 -13.37
C ARG A 119 -18.67 -10.58 -12.69
N ASP A 120 -17.56 -10.90 -13.33
CA ASP A 120 -16.23 -10.45 -12.95
C ASP A 120 -15.99 -9.06 -13.53
N VAL A 121 -15.43 -8.18 -12.73
CA VAL A 121 -15.18 -6.79 -13.13
C VAL A 121 -13.77 -6.37 -12.77
N VAL A 122 -13.30 -5.39 -13.52
CA VAL A 122 -12.09 -4.62 -13.22
C VAL A 122 -12.53 -3.21 -12.91
N ILE A 123 -12.00 -2.65 -11.84
CA ILE A 123 -12.09 -1.22 -11.58
C ILE A 123 -10.68 -0.66 -11.67
N ALA A 124 -10.50 0.40 -12.46
CA ALA A 124 -9.22 1.04 -12.63
C ALA A 124 -9.35 2.55 -12.43
N GLY A 125 -8.45 3.11 -11.63
CA GLY A 125 -8.25 4.55 -11.49
C GLY A 125 -7.04 4.98 -12.32
N VAL A 126 -7.28 5.89 -13.24
CA VAL A 126 -6.23 6.54 -14.04
C VAL A 126 -6.37 8.05 -13.95
N LYS A 127 -5.39 8.80 -14.50
CA LYS A 127 -5.41 10.27 -14.49
C LYS A 127 -6.69 10.86 -15.06
N ASP A 128 -7.28 10.23 -16.07
CA ASP A 128 -8.50 10.70 -16.74
C ASP A 128 -9.80 10.34 -16.00
N GLY A 129 -9.71 9.50 -14.96
CA GLY A 129 -10.83 9.15 -14.08
C GLY A 129 -10.89 7.67 -13.74
N VAL A 130 -12.06 7.26 -13.25
CA VAL A 130 -12.30 5.88 -12.79
C VAL A 130 -13.17 5.16 -13.80
N TYR A 131 -12.78 3.93 -14.14
CA TYR A 131 -13.43 3.10 -15.15
C TYR A 131 -13.75 1.72 -14.58
N GLN A 132 -14.86 1.15 -15.05
CA GLN A 132 -15.22 -0.23 -14.79
C GLN A 132 -15.34 -1.00 -16.11
N CYS A 133 -14.69 -2.15 -16.17
CA CYS A 133 -14.69 -3.05 -17.31
C CYS A 133 -15.14 -4.44 -16.88
N SER A 134 -15.57 -5.28 -17.82
CA SER A 134 -15.65 -6.73 -17.58
C SER A 134 -14.23 -7.29 -17.49
N LEU A 135 -13.98 -8.22 -16.57
CA LEU A 135 -12.67 -8.85 -16.44
C LEU A 135 -12.25 -9.54 -17.75
N GLY A 136 -11.01 -9.29 -18.17
CA GLY A 136 -10.47 -9.77 -19.46
C GLY A 136 -10.85 -8.93 -20.68
N GLN A 137 -11.65 -7.87 -20.53
CA GLN A 137 -11.98 -6.95 -21.63
C GLN A 137 -11.30 -5.60 -21.47
N THR A 138 -10.74 -5.09 -22.56
CA THR A 138 -10.09 -3.77 -22.65
C THR A 138 -10.91 -2.75 -23.43
N ARG A 139 -12.05 -3.15 -23.99
CA ARG A 139 -13.01 -2.30 -24.71
C ARG A 139 -14.36 -2.36 -24.02
N GLY A 140 -15.17 -1.31 -24.21
CA GLY A 140 -16.51 -1.24 -23.61
C GLY A 140 -16.52 -0.93 -22.11
N CYS A 141 -15.44 -0.38 -21.58
CA CYS A 141 -15.39 0.10 -20.20
C CYS A 141 -16.31 1.30 -20.01
N VAL A 142 -17.02 1.33 -18.89
CA VAL A 142 -17.87 2.45 -18.50
C VAL A 142 -17.07 3.37 -17.61
N ARG A 143 -17.05 4.67 -17.94
CA ARG A 143 -16.49 5.69 -17.07
C ARG A 143 -17.44 5.92 -15.90
N LEU A 144 -16.94 5.70 -14.69
CA LEU A 144 -17.67 5.88 -13.45
C LEU A 144 -17.53 7.29 -12.89
N ALA A 145 -16.34 7.88 -13.05
CA ALA A 145 -16.04 9.22 -12.55
C ALA A 145 -14.98 9.95 -13.39
N GLY A 146 -14.94 11.28 -13.25
CA GLY A 146 -13.93 12.13 -13.86
C GLY A 146 -12.55 12.04 -13.18
N PRO A 147 -11.56 12.84 -13.62
CA PRO A 147 -10.25 12.92 -12.98
C PRO A 147 -10.39 13.22 -11.48
N GLY A 148 -9.69 12.46 -10.63
CA GLY A 148 -9.77 12.59 -9.17
C GLY A 148 -11.13 12.20 -8.56
N GLY A 149 -12.08 11.73 -9.36
CA GLY A 149 -13.38 11.27 -8.87
C GLY A 149 -13.31 9.87 -8.25
N GLN A 150 -14.31 9.54 -7.44
CA GLN A 150 -14.43 8.25 -6.77
C GLN A 150 -15.48 7.35 -7.45
N VAL A 151 -15.41 6.04 -7.17
CA VAL A 151 -16.45 5.09 -7.58
C VAL A 151 -17.79 5.53 -6.97
N PRO A 152 -18.86 5.75 -7.78
CA PRO A 152 -20.16 6.12 -7.23
C PRO A 152 -20.68 5.05 -6.27
N ARG A 153 -21.22 5.48 -5.12
CA ARG A 153 -21.66 4.60 -4.02
C ARG A 153 -22.58 3.44 -4.46
N ALA A 154 -23.41 3.66 -5.48
CA ALA A 154 -24.30 2.63 -6.02
C ALA A 154 -23.56 1.45 -6.68
N TYR A 155 -22.32 1.67 -7.14
CA TYR A 155 -21.48 0.70 -7.85
C TYR A 155 -20.19 0.38 -7.09
N ASP A 156 -20.06 0.88 -5.88
CA ASP A 156 -18.87 0.79 -5.07
C ASP A 156 -18.76 -0.59 -4.38
N PRO A 157 -17.82 -1.46 -4.80
CA PRO A 157 -17.60 -2.74 -4.14
C PRO A 157 -16.85 -2.59 -2.81
N ARG A 158 -16.38 -1.38 -2.49
CA ARG A 158 -15.64 -0.94 -1.31
C ARG A 158 -14.23 -1.51 -1.15
N VAL A 159 -13.94 -2.60 -1.85
CA VAL A 159 -12.66 -3.31 -1.79
C VAL A 159 -11.47 -2.46 -2.24
N GLN A 160 -11.71 -1.38 -2.99
CA GLN A 160 -10.64 -0.48 -3.41
C GLN A 160 -10.13 0.45 -2.32
N HIS A 161 -11.00 0.84 -1.38
CA HIS A 161 -10.68 1.93 -0.49
C HIS A 161 -9.44 1.73 0.40
N PRO A 162 -9.17 0.52 0.94
CA PRO A 162 -7.94 0.24 1.67
C PRO A 162 -6.66 0.56 0.89
N PHE A 163 -6.73 0.57 -0.44
CA PHE A 163 -5.58 0.72 -1.33
C PHE A 163 -5.53 2.08 -2.01
N THR A 164 -6.63 2.84 -2.00
CA THR A 164 -6.76 4.08 -2.75
C THR A 164 -6.77 5.32 -1.87
N ASP A 165 -7.68 5.39 -0.89
CA ASP A 165 -7.99 6.61 -0.15
C ASP A 165 -7.95 6.42 1.37
N TRP A 166 -8.15 5.21 1.89
CA TRP A 166 -8.06 4.98 3.33
C TRP A 166 -6.64 5.08 3.87
N LEU A 167 -5.60 4.83 3.06
CA LEU A 167 -4.22 5.08 3.50
C LEU A 167 -3.97 6.55 3.83
N ASP A 168 -4.63 7.48 3.13
CA ASP A 168 -4.57 8.90 3.47
C ASP A 168 -5.24 9.18 4.80
N VAL A 169 -6.44 8.64 5.01
CA VAL A 169 -7.18 8.76 6.27
C VAL A 169 -6.39 8.16 7.45
N LEU A 170 -5.81 6.97 7.27
CA LEU A 170 -5.02 6.29 8.31
C LEU A 170 -3.70 7.02 8.62
N SER A 171 -3.16 7.76 7.66
CA SER A 171 -1.98 8.61 7.87
C SER A 171 -2.31 9.96 8.51
N ASP A 172 -3.58 10.37 8.56
CA ASP A 172 -4.00 11.63 9.15
C ASP A 172 -4.24 11.48 10.66
N THR A 173 -3.29 12.00 11.45
CA THR A 173 -3.40 12.04 12.92
C THR A 173 -4.58 12.86 13.46
N ARG A 174 -5.22 13.67 12.62
CA ARG A 174 -6.41 14.44 12.96
C ARG A 174 -7.70 13.72 12.60
N ALA A 175 -7.62 12.62 11.84
CA ALA A 175 -8.78 11.80 11.58
C ALA A 175 -9.33 11.28 12.91
N ALA A 176 -10.65 11.35 13.07
CA ALA A 176 -11.33 10.91 14.29
C ALA A 176 -11.39 9.37 14.33
N LEU A 177 -10.24 8.73 14.53
CA LEU A 177 -10.06 7.27 14.58
C LEU A 177 -9.56 6.84 15.97
N SER A 178 -10.12 5.75 16.47
CA SER A 178 -9.57 4.99 17.59
C SER A 178 -8.75 3.83 17.02
N VAL A 179 -7.52 3.65 17.51
CA VAL A 179 -6.60 2.62 17.01
C VAL A 179 -6.04 1.81 18.17
N ALA A 180 -6.22 0.50 18.10
CA ALA A 180 -5.64 -0.47 19.01
C ALA A 180 -4.78 -1.48 18.24
N ALA A 181 -3.69 -1.94 18.86
CA ALA A 181 -2.94 -3.06 18.32
C ALA A 181 -3.78 -4.33 18.44
N ASP A 182 -3.80 -5.15 17.39
CA ASP A 182 -4.54 -6.40 17.35
C ASP A 182 -3.58 -7.55 17.05
N SER A 183 -3.63 -8.61 17.86
CA SER A 183 -2.84 -9.83 17.68
C SER A 183 -3.71 -11.07 17.47
N SER A 184 -5.00 -10.89 17.24
CA SER A 184 -5.96 -11.99 16.98
C SER A 184 -5.71 -12.64 15.62
N LEU A 185 -5.19 -11.88 14.65
CA LEU A 185 -4.74 -12.37 13.35
C LEU A 185 -3.21 -12.39 13.32
N SER A 186 -2.64 -13.58 13.09
CA SER A 186 -1.19 -13.73 12.92
C SER A 186 -0.84 -13.61 11.45
N VAL A 187 -0.34 -12.44 11.04
CA VAL A 187 0.25 -12.25 9.71
C VAL A 187 1.74 -12.60 9.75
N PRO A 188 2.30 -13.34 8.76
CA PRO A 188 3.68 -13.85 8.81
C PRO A 188 4.76 -12.77 8.95
N ARG A 189 4.50 -11.59 8.39
CA ARG A 189 5.36 -10.40 8.49
C ARG A 189 4.40 -9.22 8.53
N GLY A 190 4.22 -8.62 9.69
CA GLY A 190 3.33 -7.47 9.81
C GLY A 190 2.76 -7.23 11.19
N ASP A 191 2.11 -6.08 11.32
CA ASP A 191 1.33 -5.67 12.48
C ASP A 191 -0.14 -5.46 12.06
N CYS A 192 -1.06 -5.93 12.90
CA CYS A 192 -2.49 -5.69 12.72
C CYS A 192 -3.01 -4.65 13.71
N PHE A 193 -3.97 -3.86 13.26
CA PHE A 193 -4.57 -2.78 14.01
C PHE A 193 -6.09 -2.85 13.91
N SER A 194 -6.77 -2.85 15.05
CA SER A 194 -8.21 -2.59 15.11
C SER A 194 -8.41 -1.09 15.01
N VAL A 195 -9.09 -0.66 13.95
CA VAL A 195 -9.39 0.75 13.69
C VAL A 195 -10.89 0.93 13.74
N GLU A 196 -11.33 1.91 14.53
CA GLU A 196 -12.74 2.26 14.66
C GLU A 196 -12.92 3.77 14.49
N PRO A 197 -13.74 4.22 13.51
CA PRO A 197 -14.12 5.62 13.41
C PRO A 197 -14.88 6.05 14.66
N ASN A 198 -14.55 7.23 15.18
CA ASN A 198 -15.25 7.77 16.33
C ASN A 198 -16.70 8.10 15.96
N SER A 199 -17.64 7.66 16.80
CA SER A 199 -19.09 7.87 16.69
C SER A 199 -19.56 9.32 16.49
N VAL A 200 -18.70 10.32 16.76
CA VAL A 200 -19.00 11.75 16.56
C VAL A 200 -18.97 12.15 15.08
N ALA A 201 -18.38 11.34 14.20
CA ALA A 201 -18.37 11.61 12.76
C ALA A 201 -19.73 11.33 12.12
N LEU A 202 -20.42 12.38 11.64
CA LEU A 202 -21.68 12.27 10.89
C LEU A 202 -21.55 11.39 9.63
N ALA A 203 -20.34 11.32 9.06
CA ALA A 203 -19.96 10.38 8.02
C ALA A 203 -18.56 9.83 8.35
N PRO A 204 -18.45 8.54 8.72
CA PRO A 204 -17.16 7.92 8.99
C PRO A 204 -16.25 8.01 7.75
N PRO A 205 -14.99 8.44 7.89
CA PRO A 205 -14.09 8.58 6.75
C PRO A 205 -13.66 7.22 6.17
N MET A 206 -13.81 6.13 6.94
CA MET A 206 -13.54 4.76 6.55
C MET A 206 -14.39 3.78 7.36
N ASP A 207 -14.34 2.50 7.03
CA ASP A 207 -14.96 1.46 7.86
C ASP A 207 -14.14 1.12 9.10
N SER A 208 -14.83 0.68 10.15
CA SER A 208 -14.17 -0.07 11.22
C SER A 208 -13.78 -1.47 10.76
N GLY A 209 -12.66 -1.97 11.28
CA GLY A 209 -12.14 -3.29 10.94
C GLY A 209 -10.72 -3.51 11.47
N ILE A 210 -10.19 -4.71 11.19
CA ILE A 210 -8.79 -5.04 11.45
C ILE A 210 -8.00 -4.82 10.15
N TYR A 211 -6.96 -4.00 10.23
CA TYR A 211 -6.08 -3.67 9.11
C TYR A 211 -4.67 -4.17 9.43
N CYS A 212 -4.17 -5.08 8.59
CA CYS A 212 -2.83 -5.66 8.74
C CYS A 212 -1.88 -5.12 7.67
N PHE A 213 -0.67 -4.77 8.09
CA PHE A 213 0.38 -4.21 7.24
C PHE A 213 1.68 -4.97 7.46
N ASP A 214 2.43 -5.24 6.39
CA ASP A 214 3.74 -5.92 6.45
C ASP A 214 4.84 -5.05 7.09
#